data_AF-A0AAD7BKF5-F1
#
_entry.id   AF-A0AAD7BKF5-F1
#
_cell.length_a   1.000
_cell.length_b   1.000
_cell.length_c   1.000
_cell.angle_alpha   90.00
_cell.angle_beta   90.00
_cell.angle_gamma   90.00
#
_symmetry.space_group_name_H-M   'P 1'
#
loop_
_entity.id
_entity.type
_entity.pdbx_description
1 polymer ?
#
loop_
_entity_poly.entity_id
_entity_poly.type
_entity_poly.pdbx_seq_one_letter_code
_entity_poly.pdbx_strand_id
1 'polypeptide(L)'
;MSLTVPLPPHALDAYDSILHREADWLVLAYNPSVQPDSFQLLATGSGGLPDLKNAIRTVQDPAYVFIAFYRDNAGFILLNLIPDAISGVRRARTLVHARRIGGTFQAHQTSLTTDISNLTQRAVSQALASPDLVHVISADQPTDIPSEMGGGDTPSKGSVFSLLRRKKKPEAELAVQPFDLHIDDSEDAPPPPPPPKDRVRRSFSYQPPTQFRDEPPAPLPMSRAPPPRPLPQPVTTHHRSNSDYSVVSRRSSSSDEVVVVRPDPPPRSPGIKKRSATLPSKWMPDTVDPADRLRRRMEAQRQRELEEEEALAEEVERQARIKAEKATFLREQEAEEAARRIAVEQELERATALRRQREAREQEEEDRKKRELERKRRADRERRMEEHRRLEEWRNQQAAQAEEAAWLAEQTRKKEEVERKKRIQQAGAKIKNATTELVTGWVTMQAGDSLVWRRRYFRFVGSTVFFHKDESGQFLDEIDLRGQIKGLREWNEGYEDLKAIPFSFAVEFKGEREPWSMFSDSEEEKFKLLGLLHSANG
;
A
#
# COMPACT_ATOMS: atom_id res chain seq x y z
N MET A 1 -17.19 32.27 1.77
CA MET A 1 -15.87 31.62 1.89
C MET A 1 -15.21 31.61 0.53
N SER A 2 -14.16 32.39 0.31
CA SER A 2 -13.40 32.38 -0.94
C SER A 2 -12.53 31.13 -0.97
N LEU A 3 -12.91 30.14 -1.80
CA LEU A 3 -12.08 28.97 -2.08
C LEU A 3 -10.91 29.41 -2.97
N THR A 4 -9.88 30.00 -2.37
CA THR A 4 -8.61 30.25 -3.06
C THR A 4 -7.93 28.91 -3.32
N VAL A 5 -7.63 28.61 -4.59
CA VAL A 5 -6.82 27.44 -4.93
C VAL A 5 -5.37 27.80 -4.63
N PRO A 6 -4.72 27.20 -3.61
CA PRO A 6 -3.34 27.53 -3.30
C PRO A 6 -2.44 27.06 -4.44
N LEU A 7 -1.67 27.98 -5.02
CA LEU A 7 -0.61 27.65 -5.97
C LEU A 7 0.67 27.33 -5.18
N PRO A 8 1.43 26.31 -5.61
CA PRO A 8 2.71 26.01 -4.97
C PRO A 8 3.70 27.17 -5.21
N PRO A 9 4.60 27.48 -4.26
CA PRO A 9 5.52 28.62 -4.37
C PRO A 9 6.38 28.55 -5.64
N HIS A 10 6.87 27.35 -6.00
CA HIS A 10 7.64 27.14 -7.23
C HIS A 10 6.88 27.50 -8.52
N ALA A 11 5.54 27.45 -8.52
CA ALA A 11 4.76 27.88 -9.69
C ALA A 11 4.76 29.40 -9.86
N LEU A 12 4.88 30.16 -8.76
CA LEU A 12 5.02 31.62 -8.81
C LEU A 12 6.42 32.00 -9.30
N ASP A 13 7.46 31.33 -8.80
CA ASP A 13 8.84 31.53 -9.28
C ASP A 13 8.93 31.25 -10.80
N ALA A 14 8.30 30.17 -11.26
CA ALA A 14 8.24 29.81 -12.67
C ALA A 14 7.48 30.85 -13.51
N TYR A 15 6.38 31.39 -12.97
CA TYR A 15 5.61 32.45 -13.62
C TYR A 15 6.45 33.71 -13.78
N ASP A 16 7.19 34.11 -12.74
CA ASP A 16 8.09 35.26 -12.78
C ASP A 16 9.22 35.04 -13.81
N SER A 17 9.81 33.85 -13.92
CA SER A 17 10.79 33.54 -14.98
C SER A 17 10.22 33.69 -16.39
N ILE A 18 8.93 33.41 -16.61
CA ILE A 18 8.27 33.63 -17.92
C ILE A 18 8.10 35.13 -18.19
N LEU A 19 7.73 35.92 -17.18
CA LEU A 19 7.63 37.38 -17.30
C LEU A 19 8.98 38.03 -17.61
N HIS A 20 10.06 37.55 -16.96
CA HIS A 20 11.43 38.01 -17.18
C HIS A 20 12.11 37.43 -18.43
N ARG A 21 11.39 36.63 -19.20
CA ARG A 21 11.85 36.03 -20.45
C ARG A 21 12.91 34.94 -20.33
N GLU A 22 13.07 34.36 -19.16
CA GLU A 22 13.97 33.23 -18.90
C GLU A 22 13.33 31.90 -19.31
N ALA A 23 12.00 31.81 -19.24
CA ALA A 23 11.21 30.67 -19.70
C ALA A 23 10.11 31.11 -20.68
N ASP A 24 9.62 30.17 -21.49
CA ASP A 24 8.48 30.37 -22.38
C ASP A 24 7.18 29.84 -21.77
N TRP A 25 7.27 28.80 -20.95
CA TRP A 25 6.09 28.09 -20.49
C TRP A 25 6.29 27.42 -19.15
N LEU A 26 5.17 27.24 -18.45
CA LEU A 26 5.04 26.36 -17.28
C LEU A 26 3.79 25.51 -17.42
N VAL A 27 3.80 24.32 -16.80
CA VAL A 27 2.65 23.41 -16.76
C VAL A 27 2.31 23.07 -15.33
N LEU A 28 1.04 23.22 -15.00
CA LEU A 28 0.44 22.77 -13.75
C LEU A 28 -0.39 21.53 -14.00
N ALA A 29 -0.30 20.57 -13.08
CA ALA A 29 -1.13 19.37 -13.06
C ALA A 29 -1.73 19.18 -11.68
N TYR A 30 -2.86 18.49 -11.58
CA TYR A 30 -3.40 18.08 -10.29
C TYR A 30 -2.46 17.10 -9.60
N ASN A 31 -2.28 17.24 -8.30
CA ASN A 31 -1.56 16.29 -7.46
C ASN A 31 -2.58 15.45 -6.65
N PRO A 32 -3.01 14.28 -7.15
CA PRO A 32 -3.97 13.45 -6.43
C PRO A 32 -3.39 12.85 -5.15
N SER A 33 -2.06 12.84 -4.97
CA SER A 33 -1.39 12.24 -3.82
C SER A 33 -1.43 13.11 -2.56
N VAL A 34 -1.47 14.44 -2.72
CA VAL A 34 -1.47 15.38 -1.58
C VAL A 34 -2.90 15.73 -1.19
N GLN A 35 -3.65 16.35 -2.10
CA GLN A 35 -5.05 16.72 -1.88
C GLN A 35 -5.81 16.70 -3.22
N PRO A 36 -7.04 16.17 -3.26
CA PRO A 36 -7.91 16.35 -4.40
C PRO A 36 -8.09 17.86 -4.59
N ASP A 37 -7.85 18.36 -5.80
CA ASP A 37 -7.86 19.78 -6.18
C ASP A 37 -6.60 20.62 -5.85
N SER A 38 -5.51 20.01 -5.36
CA SER A 38 -4.21 20.69 -5.27
C SER A 38 -3.45 20.64 -6.60
N PHE A 39 -2.77 21.74 -6.96
CA PHE A 39 -1.91 21.80 -8.15
C PHE A 39 -0.44 21.64 -7.75
N GLN A 40 0.30 20.95 -8.61
CA GLN A 40 1.76 20.91 -8.58
C GLN A 40 2.33 21.47 -9.88
N LEU A 41 3.49 22.12 -9.78
CA LEU A 41 4.29 22.48 -10.95
C LEU A 41 4.87 21.20 -11.54
N LEU A 42 4.48 20.87 -12.77
CA LEU A 42 4.95 19.68 -13.46
C LEU A 42 6.29 19.93 -14.14
N ALA A 43 6.38 21.00 -14.92
CA ALA A 43 7.57 21.35 -15.69
C ALA A 43 7.55 22.82 -16.11
N THR A 44 8.72 23.34 -16.45
CA THR A 44 8.95 24.67 -17.02
C THR A 44 9.99 24.55 -18.14
N GLY A 45 9.89 25.36 -19.19
CA GLY A 45 10.87 25.29 -20.28
C GLY A 45 10.89 26.52 -21.17
N SER A 46 11.87 26.56 -22.07
CA SER A 46 12.17 27.66 -23.01
C SER A 46 12.23 27.17 -24.47
N GLY A 47 11.73 25.98 -24.76
CA GLY A 47 11.66 25.44 -26.13
C GLY A 47 10.33 25.69 -26.83
N GLY A 48 9.56 26.71 -26.39
CA GLY A 48 8.24 27.01 -26.92
C GLY A 48 7.24 25.85 -26.89
N LEU A 49 6.28 25.87 -27.82
CA LEU A 49 5.17 24.91 -27.88
C LEU A 49 5.58 23.43 -28.08
N PRO A 50 6.60 23.09 -28.89
CA PRO A 50 7.03 21.70 -29.06
C PRO A 50 7.57 21.09 -27.76
N ASP A 51 8.35 21.86 -27.02
CA ASP A 51 8.95 21.45 -25.74
C ASP A 51 7.86 21.27 -24.67
N LEU A 52 6.92 22.22 -24.59
CA LEU A 52 5.72 22.12 -23.77
C LEU A 52 4.95 20.81 -24.02
N LYS A 53 4.70 20.47 -25.29
CA LYS A 53 4.01 19.23 -25.67
C LYS A 53 4.77 17.98 -25.25
N ASN A 54 6.09 17.98 -25.39
CA ASN A 54 6.94 16.85 -25.01
C ASN A 54 6.93 16.63 -23.49
N ALA A 55 6.97 17.71 -22.70
CA ALA A 55 6.87 17.63 -21.26
C ALA A 55 5.55 17.01 -20.81
N ILE A 56 4.42 17.39 -21.43
CA ILE A 56 3.13 16.81 -21.10
C ILE A 56 3.05 15.33 -21.53
N ARG A 57 3.56 14.98 -22.71
CA ARG A 57 3.61 13.58 -23.19
C ARG A 57 4.43 12.65 -22.32
N THR A 58 5.38 13.17 -21.56
CA THR A 58 6.19 12.38 -20.62
C THR A 58 5.32 11.86 -19.46
N VAL A 59 4.25 12.58 -19.11
CA VAL A 59 3.23 12.12 -18.18
C VAL A 59 2.21 11.29 -18.97
N GLN A 60 2.48 9.99 -19.12
CA GLN A 60 1.70 9.05 -19.96
C GLN A 60 0.27 8.76 -19.49
N ASP A 61 -0.32 9.54 -18.60
CA ASP A 61 -1.64 9.24 -18.04
C ASP A 61 -2.74 10.08 -18.72
N PRO A 62 -3.64 9.45 -19.50
CA PRO A 62 -4.73 10.13 -20.21
C PRO A 62 -5.79 10.72 -19.27
N ALA A 63 -5.76 10.39 -17.98
CA ALA A 63 -6.65 10.94 -16.96
C ALA A 63 -6.13 12.25 -16.35
N TYR A 64 -4.97 12.77 -16.76
CA TYR A 64 -4.47 14.05 -16.27
C TYR A 64 -5.03 15.22 -17.07
N VAL A 65 -5.33 16.27 -16.32
CA VAL A 65 -5.73 17.57 -16.86
C VAL A 65 -4.61 18.55 -16.57
N PHE A 66 -4.22 19.32 -17.57
CA PHE A 66 -3.11 20.26 -17.48
C PHE A 66 -3.58 21.69 -17.68
N ILE A 67 -3.02 22.62 -16.91
CA ILE A 67 -3.19 24.05 -17.10
C ILE A 67 -1.80 24.62 -17.33
N ALA A 68 -1.55 25.17 -18.51
CA ALA A 68 -0.26 25.74 -18.86
C ALA A 68 -0.37 27.26 -19.02
N PHE A 69 0.66 27.98 -18.59
CA PHE A 69 0.83 29.39 -18.92
C PHE A 69 1.94 29.47 -19.96
N TYR A 70 1.61 30.00 -21.14
CA TYR A 70 2.47 29.98 -22.32
C TYR A 70 2.69 31.39 -22.85
N ARG A 71 3.94 31.71 -23.17
CA ARG A 71 4.34 32.94 -23.85
C ARG A 71 4.58 32.65 -25.33
N ASP A 72 3.80 33.31 -26.18
CA ASP A 72 4.06 33.43 -27.60
C ASP A 72 4.72 34.78 -27.90
N ASN A 73 5.24 34.94 -29.12
CA ASN A 73 5.77 36.24 -29.57
C ASN A 73 4.70 37.35 -29.54
N ALA A 74 3.43 36.98 -29.68
CA ALA A 74 2.30 37.91 -29.67
C ALA A 74 1.79 38.25 -28.26
N GLY A 75 2.12 37.46 -27.24
CA GLY A 75 1.58 37.68 -25.90
C GLY A 75 1.61 36.44 -24.99
N PHE A 76 0.79 36.46 -23.95
CA PHE A 76 0.67 35.41 -22.95
C PHE A 76 -0.72 34.80 -22.99
N ILE A 77 -0.79 33.47 -22.98
CA ILE A 77 -2.04 32.70 -23.06
C ILE A 77 -2.10 31.65 -21.96
N LEU A 78 -3.30 31.45 -21.41
CA LEU A 78 -3.58 30.33 -20.52
C LEU A 78 -4.16 29.16 -21.33
N LEU A 79 -3.50 28.02 -21.33
CA LEU A 79 -3.91 26.81 -22.06
C LEU A 79 -4.54 25.82 -21.10
N ASN A 80 -5.82 25.50 -21.33
CA ASN A 80 -6.56 24.48 -20.59
C ASN A 80 -6.58 23.19 -21.42
N LEU A 81 -5.69 22.26 -21.09
CA LEU A 81 -5.51 21.01 -21.82
C LEU A 81 -6.30 19.90 -21.13
N ILE A 82 -7.50 19.64 -21.65
CA ILE A 82 -8.46 18.71 -21.05
C ILE A 82 -8.74 17.58 -22.04
N PRO A 83 -8.21 16.35 -21.79
CA PRO A 83 -8.51 15.20 -22.64
C PRO A 83 -10.00 14.89 -22.70
N ASP A 84 -10.45 14.33 -23.82
CA ASP A 84 -11.88 14.01 -24.03
C ASP A 84 -12.38 12.88 -23.15
N ALA A 85 -11.49 12.05 -22.62
CA ALA A 85 -11.81 11.00 -21.65
C ALA A 85 -12.23 11.55 -20.27
N ILE A 86 -12.06 12.85 -19.99
CA ILE A 86 -12.39 13.46 -18.70
C ILE A 86 -13.90 13.72 -18.59
N SER A 87 -14.49 13.30 -17.46
CA SER A 87 -15.90 13.52 -17.18
C SER A 87 -16.30 15.01 -17.20
N GLY A 88 -17.54 15.30 -17.57
CA GLY A 88 -18.07 16.67 -17.65
C GLY A 88 -17.90 17.47 -16.35
N VAL A 89 -18.14 16.83 -15.20
CA VAL A 89 -17.96 17.45 -13.87
C VAL A 89 -16.50 17.86 -13.63
N ARG A 90 -15.54 16.96 -13.95
CA ARG A 90 -14.11 17.24 -13.76
C ARG A 90 -13.60 18.30 -14.74
N ARG A 91 -14.12 18.31 -15.97
CA ARG A 91 -13.88 19.37 -16.97
C ARG A 91 -14.37 20.73 -16.46
N ALA A 92 -15.62 20.83 -16.01
CA ALA A 92 -16.19 22.05 -15.45
C ALA A 92 -15.38 22.56 -14.24
N ARG A 93 -15.03 21.66 -13.30
CA ARG A 93 -14.20 22.01 -12.15
C ARG A 93 -12.83 22.55 -12.57
N THR A 94 -12.18 21.92 -13.55
CA THR A 94 -10.90 22.41 -14.09
C THR A 94 -11.04 23.81 -14.66
N LEU A 95 -12.08 24.11 -15.43
CA LEU A 95 -12.28 25.45 -15.98
C LEU A 95 -12.50 26.50 -14.88
N VAL A 96 -13.17 26.15 -13.78
CA VAL A 96 -13.30 27.03 -12.61
C VAL A 96 -11.93 27.30 -11.99
N HIS A 97 -11.10 26.26 -11.83
CA HIS A 97 -9.74 26.43 -11.29
C HIS A 97 -8.83 27.21 -12.24
N ALA A 98 -8.93 26.99 -13.56
CA ALA A 98 -8.20 27.72 -14.57
C ALA A 98 -8.50 29.23 -14.52
N ARG A 99 -9.77 29.63 -14.35
CA ARG A 99 -10.13 31.05 -14.16
C ARG A 99 -9.48 31.65 -12.91
N ARG A 100 -9.41 30.89 -11.81
CA ARG A 100 -8.75 31.34 -10.57
C ARG A 100 -7.24 31.48 -10.77
N ILE A 101 -6.62 30.51 -11.43
CA ILE A 101 -5.20 30.55 -11.78
C ILE A 101 -4.90 31.73 -12.70
N GLY A 102 -5.77 32.00 -13.69
CA GLY A 102 -5.68 33.20 -14.53
C GLY A 102 -5.75 34.49 -13.71
N GLY A 103 -6.61 34.55 -12.68
CA GLY A 103 -6.66 35.66 -11.75
C GLY A 103 -5.35 35.90 -10.98
N THR A 104 -4.56 34.85 -10.74
CA THR A 104 -3.21 34.96 -10.18
C THR A 104 -2.18 35.31 -11.27
N PHE A 105 -2.28 34.69 -12.45
CA PHE A 105 -1.41 34.91 -13.60
C PHE A 105 -1.91 36.06 -14.48
N GLN A 106 -1.97 37.25 -13.90
CA GLN A 106 -2.65 38.42 -14.50
C GLN A 106 -2.11 38.88 -15.86
N ALA A 107 -0.95 38.41 -16.30
CA ALA A 107 -0.36 38.76 -17.59
C ALA A 107 -1.01 38.08 -18.81
N HIS A 108 -1.81 37.01 -18.63
CA HIS A 108 -2.48 36.37 -19.77
C HIS A 108 -3.52 37.31 -20.43
N GLN A 109 -3.59 37.34 -21.76
CA GLN A 109 -4.60 38.11 -22.48
C GLN A 109 -5.85 37.29 -22.80
N THR A 110 -5.71 35.98 -22.96
CA THR A 110 -6.81 35.08 -23.31
C THR A 110 -6.58 33.67 -22.77
N SER A 111 -7.60 32.83 -22.87
CA SER A 111 -7.52 31.42 -22.51
C SER A 111 -8.01 30.54 -23.65
N LEU A 112 -7.29 29.46 -23.95
CA LEU A 112 -7.64 28.48 -24.98
C LEU A 112 -7.90 27.12 -24.32
N THR A 113 -9.08 26.54 -24.57
CA THR A 113 -9.40 25.19 -24.09
C THR A 113 -9.38 24.22 -25.26
N THR A 114 -8.53 23.19 -25.18
CA THR A 114 -8.33 22.22 -26.25
C THR A 114 -7.73 20.91 -25.73
N ASP A 115 -7.66 19.89 -26.59
CA ASP A 115 -6.89 18.68 -26.34
C ASP A 115 -5.44 18.85 -26.81
N ILE A 116 -4.50 18.07 -26.25
CA ILE A 116 -3.08 18.15 -26.60
C ILE A 116 -2.81 17.82 -28.07
N SER A 117 -3.65 16.98 -28.67
CA SER A 117 -3.59 16.62 -30.09
C SER A 117 -3.87 17.83 -31.00
N ASN A 118 -4.84 18.67 -30.60
CA ASN A 118 -5.34 19.83 -31.35
C ASN A 118 -4.57 21.12 -31.06
N LEU A 119 -3.75 21.13 -30.01
CA LEU A 119 -2.93 22.29 -29.66
C LEU A 119 -1.93 22.59 -30.79
N THR A 120 -2.12 23.61 -31.60
CA THR A 120 -1.18 24.00 -32.67
C THR A 120 -0.70 25.43 -32.48
N GLN A 121 0.47 25.76 -33.04
CA GLN A 121 0.97 27.15 -32.99
C GLN A 121 -0.03 28.11 -33.62
N ARG A 122 -0.68 27.70 -34.72
CA ARG A 122 -1.74 28.46 -35.38
C ARG A 122 -2.93 28.73 -34.46
N ALA A 123 -3.40 27.72 -33.72
CA ALA A 123 -4.50 27.89 -32.76
C ALA A 123 -4.13 28.87 -31.64
N VAL A 124 -2.90 28.81 -31.14
CA VAL A 124 -2.38 29.75 -30.13
C VAL A 124 -2.34 31.18 -30.67
N SER A 125 -1.73 31.38 -31.85
CA SER A 125 -1.64 32.72 -32.45
C SER A 125 -3.02 33.27 -32.85
N GLN A 126 -3.95 32.43 -33.28
CA GLN A 126 -5.34 32.83 -33.57
C GLN A 126 -6.09 33.23 -32.30
N ALA A 127 -5.90 32.51 -31.19
CA ALA A 127 -6.50 32.87 -29.92
C ALA A 127 -5.97 34.22 -29.42
N LEU A 128 -4.66 34.44 -29.50
CA LEU A 128 -4.01 35.70 -29.13
C LEU A 128 -4.41 36.88 -30.02
N ALA A 129 -4.70 36.65 -31.30
CA ALA A 129 -5.19 37.69 -32.21
C ALA A 129 -6.62 38.17 -31.87
N SER A 130 -7.41 37.35 -31.17
CA SER A 130 -8.81 37.61 -30.84
C SER A 130 -9.09 37.33 -29.35
N PRO A 131 -8.55 38.14 -28.42
CA PRO A 131 -8.57 37.81 -26.98
C PRO A 131 -9.99 37.77 -26.38
N ASP A 132 -10.93 38.53 -26.94
CA ASP A 132 -12.32 38.64 -26.44
C ASP A 132 -13.18 37.41 -26.74
N LEU A 133 -12.75 36.54 -27.66
CA LEU A 133 -13.49 35.34 -28.03
C LEU A 133 -13.07 34.16 -27.14
N VAL A 134 -14.06 33.43 -26.62
CA VAL A 134 -13.79 32.16 -25.94
C VAL A 134 -13.48 31.10 -26.98
N HIS A 135 -12.21 30.73 -27.10
CA HIS A 135 -11.75 29.72 -28.05
C HIS A 135 -11.88 28.31 -27.45
N VAL A 136 -12.80 27.53 -28.02
CA VAL A 136 -12.94 26.09 -27.74
C VAL A 136 -12.74 25.35 -29.05
N ILE A 137 -11.64 24.60 -29.17
CA ILE A 137 -11.35 23.79 -30.36
C ILE A 137 -11.76 22.35 -30.06
N SER A 138 -12.92 21.94 -30.56
CA SER A 138 -13.38 20.55 -30.54
C SER A 138 -12.86 19.81 -31.77
N ALA A 139 -12.41 18.56 -31.58
CA ALA A 139 -11.84 17.72 -32.64
C ALA A 139 -12.82 17.40 -33.79
N ASP A 140 -14.12 17.59 -33.57
CA ASP A 140 -15.18 17.10 -34.47
C ASP A 140 -15.52 18.03 -35.65
N GLN A 141 -14.80 19.14 -35.83
CA GLN A 141 -14.92 19.93 -37.06
C GLN A 141 -13.80 19.55 -38.04
N PRO A 142 -14.06 18.70 -39.05
CA PRO A 142 -13.16 18.58 -40.18
C PRO A 142 -13.05 19.98 -40.81
N THR A 143 -11.86 20.57 -40.72
CA THR A 143 -11.53 21.76 -41.49
C THR A 143 -11.50 21.36 -42.96
N ASP A 144 -12.63 21.49 -43.63
CA ASP A 144 -12.69 21.49 -45.09
C ASP A 144 -11.85 22.68 -45.57
N ILE A 145 -10.67 22.39 -46.07
CA ILE A 145 -9.79 23.36 -46.72
C ILE A 145 -10.49 23.76 -48.03
N PRO A 146 -10.91 25.03 -48.22
CA PRO A 146 -11.37 25.47 -49.51
C PRO A 146 -10.13 25.60 -50.40
N SER A 147 -10.00 24.69 -51.35
CA SER A 147 -9.03 24.81 -52.43
C SER A 147 -9.45 26.01 -53.28
N GLU A 148 -8.72 27.12 -53.19
CA GLU A 148 -8.86 28.30 -54.04
C GLU A 148 -8.74 27.91 -55.52
N MET A 149 -9.84 28.00 -56.27
CA MET A 149 -9.84 28.17 -57.72
C MET A 149 -11.15 28.86 -58.13
N GLY A 150 -11.03 30.10 -58.64
CA GLY A 150 -11.94 30.66 -59.64
C GLY A 150 -13.18 31.40 -59.12
N GLY A 151 -13.24 32.70 -59.42
CA GLY A 151 -14.36 33.58 -59.08
C GLY A 151 -15.65 33.32 -59.85
N GLY A 152 -16.71 33.98 -59.38
CA GLY A 152 -18.02 34.01 -60.01
C GLY A 152 -19.07 34.56 -59.05
N ASP A 153 -19.33 35.87 -59.14
CA ASP A 153 -20.45 36.54 -58.50
C ASP A 153 -21.79 35.89 -58.88
N THR A 154 -22.57 35.42 -57.89
CA THR A 154 -24.05 35.50 -57.93
C THR A 154 -24.63 35.45 -56.51
N PRO A 155 -25.74 36.16 -56.22
CA PRO A 155 -26.44 36.07 -54.94
C PRO A 155 -27.57 35.04 -55.06
N SER A 156 -27.50 33.93 -54.31
CA SER A 156 -28.61 32.99 -54.22
C SER A 156 -29.01 32.73 -52.77
N LYS A 157 -30.29 32.96 -52.53
CA LYS A 157 -31.02 32.68 -51.29
C LYS A 157 -31.17 31.17 -51.09
N GLY A 158 -31.10 30.75 -49.84
CA GLY A 158 -32.02 29.77 -49.28
C GLY A 158 -31.65 28.29 -49.36
N SER A 159 -31.84 27.65 -48.20
CA SER A 159 -32.51 26.35 -48.04
C SER A 159 -31.66 25.07 -47.92
N VAL A 160 -31.95 24.39 -46.80
CA VAL A 160 -31.93 22.94 -46.48
C VAL A 160 -30.75 22.05 -46.86
N PHE A 161 -30.11 21.50 -45.81
CA PHE A 161 -29.66 20.10 -45.69
C PHE A 161 -29.87 19.72 -44.20
N SER A 162 -30.59 18.67 -43.75
CA SER A 162 -30.81 17.29 -44.18
C SER A 162 -29.55 16.43 -44.23
N LEU A 163 -29.64 15.23 -43.60
CA LEU A 163 -28.66 14.14 -43.36
C LEU A 163 -28.15 14.14 -41.90
N LEU A 164 -28.50 13.17 -41.04
CA LEU A 164 -28.15 11.75 -41.19
C LEU A 164 -29.32 10.77 -40.95
N ARG A 165 -29.59 9.96 -41.99
CA ARG A 165 -30.23 8.64 -41.91
C ARG A 165 -29.26 7.66 -41.25
N ARG A 166 -29.62 7.04 -40.12
CA ARG A 166 -28.99 5.80 -39.65
C ARG A 166 -29.88 4.60 -39.99
N LYS A 167 -29.24 3.59 -40.58
CA LYS A 167 -29.79 2.37 -41.17
C LYS A 167 -30.68 1.58 -40.20
N LYS A 168 -31.87 1.25 -40.70
CA LYS A 168 -32.84 0.27 -40.20
C LYS A 168 -32.28 -1.16 -40.37
N LYS A 169 -32.44 -2.02 -39.36
CA LYS A 169 -32.27 -3.49 -39.45
C LYS A 169 -33.62 -4.12 -39.06
N PRO A 170 -34.14 -5.13 -39.78
CA PRO A 170 -35.52 -5.56 -39.64
C PRO A 170 -35.71 -6.55 -38.49
N GLU A 171 -36.80 -6.33 -37.74
CA GLU A 171 -37.92 -7.24 -37.54
C GLU A 171 -37.59 -8.70 -37.19
N ALA A 172 -37.74 -9.01 -35.90
CA ALA A 172 -38.17 -10.31 -35.43
C ALA A 172 -39.34 -10.07 -34.47
N GLU A 173 -40.54 -10.48 -34.91
CA GLU A 173 -41.74 -10.63 -34.10
C GLU A 173 -41.44 -11.49 -32.87
N LEU A 174 -41.89 -11.09 -31.68
CA LEU A 174 -42.35 -12.03 -30.66
C LEU A 174 -43.28 -11.31 -29.66
N ALA A 175 -44.53 -11.76 -29.74
CA ALA A 175 -45.63 -11.80 -28.79
C ALA A 175 -45.56 -11.01 -27.45
N VAL A 176 -46.64 -10.25 -27.26
CA VAL A 176 -47.17 -9.64 -26.04
C VAL A 176 -47.33 -10.65 -24.90
N GLN A 177 -46.81 -10.31 -23.71
CA GLN A 177 -47.41 -10.67 -22.41
C GLN A 177 -47.17 -9.56 -21.38
N PRO A 178 -48.13 -9.29 -20.46
CA PRO A 178 -48.05 -8.22 -19.47
C PRO A 178 -47.32 -8.69 -18.22
N PHE A 179 -46.33 -7.93 -17.74
CA PHE A 179 -45.73 -8.14 -16.42
C PHE A 179 -46.12 -6.98 -15.49
N ASP A 180 -46.98 -7.31 -14.53
CA ASP A 180 -47.11 -6.60 -13.26
C ASP A 180 -45.78 -6.69 -12.50
N LEU A 181 -45.20 -5.54 -12.17
CA LEU A 181 -44.08 -5.44 -11.24
C LEU A 181 -44.60 -4.92 -9.90
N HIS A 182 -44.88 -5.88 -9.00
CA HIS A 182 -44.74 -5.68 -7.56
C HIS A 182 -43.29 -5.28 -7.27
N ILE A 183 -43.12 -4.10 -6.66
CA ILE A 183 -41.87 -3.67 -6.04
C ILE A 183 -41.89 -4.27 -4.64
N ASP A 184 -41.12 -5.33 -4.47
CA ASP A 184 -40.87 -6.00 -3.19
C ASP A 184 -39.83 -5.19 -2.41
N ASP A 185 -40.24 -4.64 -1.26
CA ASP A 185 -39.39 -4.03 -0.26
C ASP A 185 -38.67 -5.15 0.51
N SER A 186 -37.44 -5.46 0.14
CA SER A 186 -36.57 -6.33 0.94
C SER A 186 -35.08 -6.07 0.68
N GLU A 187 -34.58 -4.92 1.15
CA GLU A 187 -33.16 -4.73 1.45
C GLU A 187 -32.90 -4.87 2.95
N ASP A 188 -32.88 -6.12 3.41
CA ASP A 188 -32.27 -6.51 4.69
C ASP A 188 -31.48 -7.82 4.49
N ALA A 189 -30.59 -7.81 3.50
CA ALA A 189 -29.65 -8.91 3.26
C ALA A 189 -28.32 -8.62 3.99
N PRO A 190 -27.86 -9.50 4.89
CA PRO A 190 -26.58 -9.33 5.55
C PRO A 190 -25.42 -9.39 4.54
N PRO A 191 -24.28 -8.71 4.80
CA PRO A 191 -23.16 -8.70 3.89
C PRO A 191 -22.64 -10.13 3.62
N PRO A 192 -22.14 -10.40 2.41
CA PRO A 192 -21.66 -11.73 2.05
C PRO A 192 -20.50 -12.15 2.96
N PRO A 193 -20.45 -13.42 3.39
CA PRO A 193 -19.37 -13.91 4.24
C PRO A 193 -18.01 -13.81 3.51
N PRO A 194 -16.90 -13.58 4.24
CA PRO A 194 -15.57 -13.55 3.64
C PRO A 194 -15.21 -14.90 3.00
N PRO A 195 -14.42 -14.89 1.91
CA PRO A 195 -14.12 -16.09 1.12
C PRO A 195 -13.43 -17.18 1.96
N PRO A 196 -13.69 -18.48 1.65
CA PRO A 196 -13.20 -19.59 2.43
C PRO A 196 -11.66 -19.67 2.37
N LYS A 197 -11.06 -19.60 3.54
CA LYS A 197 -9.61 -19.72 3.76
C LYS A 197 -9.21 -21.18 3.55
N ASP A 198 -8.40 -21.44 2.52
CA ASP A 198 -7.82 -22.76 2.24
C ASP A 198 -7.13 -23.34 3.48
N ARG A 199 -7.79 -24.32 4.09
CA ARG A 199 -7.23 -25.14 5.17
C ARG A 199 -6.61 -26.39 4.56
N VAL A 200 -5.29 -26.38 4.51
CA VAL A 200 -4.46 -27.58 4.38
C VAL A 200 -4.91 -28.60 5.45
N ARG A 201 -5.49 -29.70 4.99
CA ARG A 201 -5.88 -30.86 5.80
C ARG A 201 -4.62 -31.45 6.48
N ARG A 202 -4.53 -31.32 7.81
CA ARG A 202 -3.87 -32.32 8.66
C ARG A 202 -4.96 -32.96 9.53
N SER A 203 -5.30 -34.19 9.18
CA SER A 203 -6.24 -35.04 9.90
C SER A 203 -5.61 -35.55 11.19
N PHE A 204 -6.04 -35.02 12.33
CA PHE A 204 -6.01 -35.72 13.61
C PHE A 204 -7.46 -36.04 13.99
N SER A 205 -7.83 -37.31 13.90
CA SER A 205 -9.12 -37.83 14.33
C SER A 205 -9.12 -38.01 15.85
N TYR A 206 -9.90 -37.20 16.56
CA TYR A 206 -10.36 -37.50 17.91
C TYR A 206 -11.73 -38.20 17.80
N GLN A 207 -11.83 -39.42 18.31
CA GLN A 207 -13.11 -40.07 18.60
C GLN A 207 -13.60 -39.63 20.00
N PRO A 208 -14.92 -39.47 20.22
CA PRO A 208 -15.51 -39.13 21.51
C PRO A 208 -15.70 -40.39 22.40
N PRO A 209 -15.84 -40.23 23.73
CA PRO A 209 -15.96 -41.34 24.66
C PRO A 209 -17.43 -41.78 24.81
N THR A 210 -17.71 -43.06 24.59
CA THR A 210 -18.98 -43.71 24.96
C THR A 210 -18.77 -44.64 26.15
N GLN A 211 -19.41 -44.25 27.26
CA GLN A 211 -20.02 -45.01 28.35
C GLN A 211 -19.63 -46.49 28.55
N PHE A 212 -19.04 -46.75 29.71
CA PHE A 212 -18.88 -48.07 30.33
C PHE A 212 -20.22 -48.58 30.85
N ARG A 213 -20.55 -49.85 30.54
CA ARG A 213 -21.54 -50.65 31.25
C ARG A 213 -20.94 -52.03 31.52
N ASP A 214 -21.11 -52.51 32.74
CA ASP A 214 -20.55 -53.73 33.31
C ASP A 214 -21.18 -55.02 32.75
N GLU A 215 -20.36 -55.98 32.31
CA GLU A 215 -20.63 -57.44 32.43
C GLU A 215 -19.36 -58.29 32.14
N PRO A 216 -19.06 -59.37 32.91
CA PRO A 216 -17.90 -60.28 32.71
C PRO A 216 -18.34 -61.69 32.19
N PRO A 217 -17.45 -62.70 32.07
CA PRO A 217 -16.28 -62.86 31.19
C PRO A 217 -16.33 -64.16 30.33
N ALA A 218 -15.50 -64.28 29.29
CA ALA A 218 -15.11 -65.59 28.72
C ALA A 218 -13.72 -65.54 28.03
N PRO A 219 -12.93 -66.64 28.01
CA PRO A 219 -11.48 -66.59 27.80
C PRO A 219 -11.01 -66.97 26.38
N LEU A 220 -9.91 -66.32 25.95
CA LEU A 220 -8.75 -66.78 25.13
C LEU A 220 -9.00 -67.55 23.80
N PRO A 221 -8.20 -67.32 22.72
CA PRO A 221 -6.81 -67.79 22.71
C PRO A 221 -5.76 -66.92 21.99
N MET A 222 -4.53 -67.24 22.37
CA MET A 222 -3.26 -66.70 21.92
C MET A 222 -3.04 -66.84 20.40
N SER A 223 -2.44 -65.82 19.77
CA SER A 223 -1.52 -66.07 18.65
C SER A 223 -0.61 -64.88 18.34
N ARG A 224 0.69 -65.16 18.47
CA ARG A 224 1.82 -64.72 17.63
C ARG A 224 2.13 -63.22 17.48
N ALA A 225 3.26 -62.86 18.07
CA ALA A 225 4.04 -61.65 17.78
C ALA A 225 4.64 -61.66 16.36
N PRO A 226 4.64 -60.51 15.64
CA PRO A 226 5.47 -60.30 14.45
C PRO A 226 6.82 -59.60 14.79
N PRO A 227 7.87 -59.81 13.96
CA PRO A 227 9.23 -59.32 14.20
C PRO A 227 9.43 -57.81 13.89
N PRO A 228 10.56 -57.20 14.31
CA PRO A 228 10.73 -55.74 14.36
C PRO A 228 10.98 -55.10 12.98
N ARG A 229 10.45 -53.88 12.81
CA ARG A 229 10.67 -53.00 11.64
C ARG A 229 12.05 -52.35 11.68
N PRO A 230 12.73 -52.16 10.53
CA PRO A 230 13.96 -51.37 10.44
C PRO A 230 13.69 -49.86 10.41
N LEU A 231 14.65 -49.11 10.95
CA LEU A 231 14.70 -47.64 11.08
C LEU A 231 14.81 -46.93 9.71
N PRO A 232 14.24 -45.72 9.53
CA PRO A 232 14.43 -44.94 8.32
C PRO A 232 15.73 -44.12 8.35
N GLN A 233 16.41 -44.07 7.20
CA GLN A 233 17.57 -43.21 6.94
C GLN A 233 17.14 -41.74 6.72
N PRO A 234 18.01 -40.75 7.02
CA PRO A 234 17.70 -39.33 6.84
C PRO A 234 17.86 -38.87 5.39
N VAL A 235 16.83 -38.21 4.88
CA VAL A 235 16.83 -37.55 3.56
C VAL A 235 17.40 -36.14 3.73
N THR A 236 18.48 -35.87 3.00
CA THR A 236 19.08 -34.54 2.85
C THR A 236 18.23 -33.70 1.90
N THR A 237 17.86 -32.47 2.30
CA THR A 237 17.35 -31.46 1.37
C THR A 237 18.13 -30.15 1.53
N HIS A 238 18.79 -29.75 0.44
CA HIS A 238 19.28 -28.41 0.21
C HIS A 238 18.17 -27.53 -0.38
N HIS A 239 18.08 -26.26 0.06
CA HIS A 239 18.00 -25.01 -0.73
C HIS A 239 17.65 -23.87 0.23
N ARG A 240 18.60 -22.95 0.50
CA ARG A 240 18.76 -21.60 -0.09
C ARG A 240 17.58 -20.64 0.13
N SER A 241 17.87 -19.56 0.88
CA SER A 241 17.79 -18.14 0.46
C SER A 241 16.96 -17.18 1.34
N ASN A 242 17.52 -15.97 1.48
CA ASN A 242 17.00 -14.68 1.98
C ASN A 242 17.16 -14.46 3.50
N SER A 243 18.25 -13.85 3.98
CA SER A 243 18.57 -12.40 4.03
C SER A 243 17.63 -11.60 4.95
N ASP A 244 18.16 -11.13 6.08
CA ASP A 244 17.94 -9.74 6.55
C ASP A 244 18.95 -9.34 7.66
N TYR A 245 19.72 -8.31 7.30
CA TYR A 245 20.26 -7.20 8.10
C TYR A 245 20.73 -7.39 9.55
N SER A 246 22.04 -7.25 9.76
CA SER A 246 22.56 -6.22 10.68
C SER A 246 23.82 -5.57 10.12
N VAL A 247 23.61 -4.40 9.52
CA VAL A 247 24.63 -3.39 9.21
C VAL A 247 24.90 -2.64 10.52
N VAL A 248 26.09 -2.78 11.08
CA VAL A 248 26.63 -1.81 12.05
C VAL A 248 27.75 -1.04 11.35
N SER A 249 27.43 0.21 11.07
CA SER A 249 28.31 1.25 10.58
C SER A 249 29.51 1.45 11.51
N ARG A 250 30.71 1.58 10.94
CA ARG A 250 31.74 2.54 11.37
C ARG A 250 32.78 2.71 10.25
N ARG A 251 32.61 3.80 9.50
CA ARG A 251 33.70 4.48 8.78
C ARG A 251 34.39 5.40 9.79
N SER A 252 35.72 5.30 9.91
CA SER A 252 36.64 6.44 9.89
C SER A 252 38.07 5.98 10.18
N SER A 253 38.94 6.17 9.18
CA SER A 253 40.38 6.47 9.25
C SER A 253 41.14 6.14 10.54
N SER A 254 42.12 5.25 10.46
CA SER A 254 43.53 5.63 10.33
C SER A 254 44.39 4.38 10.16
N SER A 255 45.42 4.53 9.34
CA SER A 255 46.61 3.67 9.26
C SER A 255 47.05 3.15 10.63
N ASP A 256 47.07 1.82 10.82
CA ASP A 256 48.12 1.18 11.61
C ASP A 256 48.29 -0.28 11.17
N GLU A 257 49.53 -0.61 10.81
CA GLU A 257 49.95 -1.84 10.15
C GLU A 257 50.48 -2.79 11.24
N VAL A 258 49.69 -3.79 11.66
CA VAL A 258 50.16 -4.81 12.62
C VAL A 258 50.54 -6.08 11.86
N VAL A 259 51.85 -6.23 11.64
CA VAL A 259 52.52 -7.42 11.11
C VAL A 259 52.48 -8.54 12.16
N VAL A 260 51.72 -9.61 11.91
CA VAL A 260 51.82 -10.86 12.69
C VAL A 260 52.88 -11.76 12.04
N VAL A 261 54.06 -11.74 12.63
CA VAL A 261 55.20 -12.61 12.32
C VAL A 261 54.88 -14.06 12.69
N ARG A 262 55.04 -14.98 11.73
CA ARG A 262 55.07 -16.43 11.97
C ARG A 262 56.48 -16.85 12.43
N PRO A 263 56.63 -17.74 13.42
CA PRO A 263 57.95 -18.26 13.81
C PRO A 263 58.43 -19.39 12.88
N ASP A 264 59.69 -19.28 12.47
CA ASP A 264 60.47 -20.26 11.68
C ASP A 264 60.96 -21.47 12.52
N PRO A 265 61.23 -22.63 11.87
CA PRO A 265 61.78 -23.82 12.53
C PRO A 265 63.29 -23.75 12.82
N PRO A 266 63.81 -24.49 13.84
CA PRO A 266 65.20 -24.38 14.28
C PRO A 266 66.22 -25.13 13.39
N PRO A 267 67.47 -24.62 13.30
CA PRO A 267 68.54 -25.21 12.50
C PRO A 267 69.27 -26.38 13.20
N ARG A 268 69.75 -27.30 12.36
CA ARG A 268 70.61 -28.44 12.69
C ARG A 268 72.06 -28.02 12.96
N SER A 269 72.75 -28.72 13.88
CA SER A 269 74.12 -29.29 13.79
C SER A 269 74.71 -29.58 15.20
N PRO A 270 75.91 -30.18 15.37
CA PRO A 270 76.55 -31.34 14.72
C PRO A 270 77.01 -32.42 15.75
N GLY A 271 77.53 -33.56 15.25
CA GLY A 271 77.79 -34.77 16.03
C GLY A 271 78.97 -34.78 17.01
N ILE A 272 78.93 -35.76 17.92
CA ILE A 272 80.06 -36.18 18.77
C ILE A 272 80.28 -37.69 18.65
N LYS A 273 81.56 -38.03 18.62
CA LYS A 273 82.20 -39.23 18.09
C LYS A 273 82.14 -40.42 19.04
N LYS A 274 82.10 -41.61 18.44
CA LYS A 274 82.46 -42.91 19.02
C LYS A 274 83.86 -42.87 19.66
N ARG A 275 84.03 -43.47 20.83
CA ARG A 275 85.32 -43.96 21.33
C ARG A 275 85.17 -45.37 21.88
N SER A 276 85.81 -46.29 21.17
CA SER A 276 86.20 -47.65 21.52
C SER A 276 87.43 -47.64 22.44
N ALA A 277 87.48 -48.53 23.45
CA ALA A 277 88.70 -48.94 24.14
C ALA A 277 88.47 -50.37 24.70
N THR A 278 88.92 -51.39 23.97
CA THR A 278 90.19 -52.14 24.13
C THR A 278 90.13 -53.23 25.21
N LEU A 279 89.74 -54.43 24.77
CA LEU A 279 90.06 -55.70 25.40
C LEU A 279 91.56 -55.99 25.23
N PRO A 280 92.35 -56.19 26.30
CA PRO A 280 93.72 -56.69 26.18
C PRO A 280 93.72 -58.22 26.27
N SER A 281 93.80 -58.83 25.08
CA SER A 281 94.23 -60.21 24.89
C SER A 281 95.74 -60.30 25.09
N LYS A 282 96.21 -61.08 26.06
CA LYS A 282 97.58 -61.61 26.07
C LYS A 282 97.64 -62.90 26.90
N TRP A 283 97.31 -63.99 26.23
CA TRP A 283 97.64 -65.35 26.63
C TRP A 283 99.14 -65.55 26.47
N MET A 284 99.86 -65.75 27.58
CA MET A 284 101.21 -66.33 27.56
C MET A 284 101.11 -67.79 28.03
N PRO A 285 101.53 -68.77 27.23
CA PRO A 285 101.60 -70.16 27.67
C PRO A 285 103.01 -70.45 28.21
N ASP A 286 103.16 -70.45 29.53
CA ASP A 286 104.30 -71.11 30.17
C ASP A 286 104.03 -72.61 30.23
N THR A 287 104.87 -73.35 29.51
CA THR A 287 105.03 -74.79 29.54
C THR A 287 105.46 -75.23 30.94
N VAL A 288 104.49 -75.68 31.73
CA VAL A 288 104.68 -76.26 33.06
C VAL A 288 104.17 -77.70 33.06
N ASP A 289 105.03 -78.56 33.59
CA ASP A 289 104.96 -80.02 33.75
C ASP A 289 103.57 -80.54 34.24
N PRO A 290 102.97 -81.57 33.61
CA PRO A 290 101.62 -82.05 33.93
C PRO A 290 101.36 -82.47 35.38
N ALA A 291 102.38 -82.88 36.14
CA ALA A 291 102.23 -83.35 37.51
C ALA A 291 101.99 -82.21 38.53
N ASP A 292 102.61 -81.06 38.35
CA ASP A 292 102.46 -79.89 39.23
C ASP A 292 101.17 -79.11 38.97
N ARG A 293 100.65 -79.18 37.74
CA ARG A 293 99.36 -78.58 37.35
C ARG A 293 98.17 -79.29 38.04
N LEU A 294 98.31 -80.57 38.39
CA LEU A 294 97.26 -81.32 39.10
C LEU A 294 97.19 -80.96 40.59
N ARG A 295 98.35 -80.80 41.26
CA ARG A 295 98.42 -80.36 42.67
C ARG A 295 97.91 -78.93 42.84
N ARG A 296 98.30 -78.01 41.96
CA ARG A 296 97.77 -76.63 41.97
C ARG A 296 96.28 -76.54 41.67
N ARG A 297 95.70 -77.46 40.89
CA ARG A 297 94.25 -77.51 40.66
C ARG A 297 93.50 -77.92 41.92
N MET A 298 93.98 -78.93 42.66
CA MET A 298 93.30 -79.40 43.88
C MET A 298 93.35 -78.36 45.01
N GLU A 299 94.46 -77.62 45.17
CA GLU A 299 94.55 -76.54 46.18
C GLU A 299 93.77 -75.29 45.77
N ALA A 300 93.81 -74.89 44.49
CA ALA A 300 93.02 -73.75 44.00
C ALA A 300 91.52 -74.02 44.03
N GLN A 301 91.10 -75.28 43.87
CA GLN A 301 89.70 -75.68 43.94
C GLN A 301 89.18 -75.63 45.39
N ARG A 302 89.98 -76.08 46.38
CA ARG A 302 89.65 -75.91 47.80
C ARG A 302 89.60 -74.46 48.26
N GLN A 303 90.48 -73.60 47.74
CA GLN A 303 90.44 -72.17 48.06
C GLN A 303 89.23 -71.48 47.45
N ARG A 304 88.86 -71.82 46.21
CA ARG A 304 87.64 -71.29 45.59
C ARG A 304 86.38 -71.74 46.30
N GLU A 305 86.30 -72.98 46.75
CA GLU A 305 85.12 -73.47 47.48
C GLU A 305 84.92 -72.70 48.81
N LEU A 306 86.00 -72.40 49.54
CA LEU A 306 85.90 -71.60 50.77
C LEU A 306 85.55 -70.13 50.49
N GLU A 307 86.15 -69.51 49.46
CA GLU A 307 85.81 -68.14 49.06
C GLU A 307 84.38 -68.05 48.46
N GLU A 308 83.90 -69.09 47.77
CA GLU A 308 82.54 -69.16 47.23
C GLU A 308 81.50 -69.35 48.36
N GLU A 309 81.79 -70.13 49.39
CA GLU A 309 80.90 -70.25 50.56
C GLU A 309 80.81 -68.93 51.35
N GLU A 310 81.92 -68.22 51.53
CA GLU A 310 81.95 -66.93 52.22
C GLU A 310 81.25 -65.83 51.38
N ALA A 311 81.47 -65.81 50.06
CA ALA A 311 80.78 -64.89 49.16
C ALA A 311 79.26 -65.14 49.09
N LEU A 312 78.81 -66.39 49.17
CA LEU A 312 77.38 -66.71 49.23
C LEU A 312 76.74 -66.24 50.54
N ALA A 313 77.44 -66.34 51.67
CA ALA A 313 76.94 -65.82 52.93
C ALA A 313 76.81 -64.28 52.92
N GLU A 314 77.81 -63.57 52.39
CA GLU A 314 77.79 -62.10 52.28
C GLU A 314 76.73 -61.59 51.28
N GLU A 315 76.53 -62.28 50.15
CA GLU A 315 75.51 -61.91 49.15
C GLU A 315 74.09 -62.10 49.72
N VAL A 316 73.85 -63.14 50.54
CA VAL A 316 72.57 -63.37 51.23
C VAL A 316 72.30 -62.26 52.25
N GLU A 317 73.29 -61.85 53.05
CA GLU A 317 73.12 -60.73 53.98
C GLU A 317 72.87 -59.39 53.25
N ARG A 318 73.56 -59.16 52.13
CA ARG A 318 73.36 -57.96 51.30
C ARG A 318 71.97 -57.93 50.69
N GLN A 319 71.49 -59.07 50.17
CA GLN A 319 70.13 -59.17 49.64
C GLN A 319 69.07 -59.01 50.73
N ALA A 320 69.32 -59.49 51.95
CA ALA A 320 68.43 -59.29 53.09
C ALA A 320 68.31 -57.80 53.48
N ARG A 321 69.42 -57.05 53.52
CA ARG A 321 69.40 -55.60 53.78
C ARG A 321 68.65 -54.83 52.70
N ILE A 322 68.92 -55.11 51.43
CA ILE A 322 68.23 -54.46 50.31
C ILE A 322 66.72 -54.78 50.33
N LYS A 323 66.33 -55.99 50.71
CA LYS A 323 64.91 -56.37 50.82
C LYS A 323 64.21 -55.67 51.98
N ALA A 324 64.89 -55.48 53.11
CA ALA A 324 64.35 -54.75 54.26
C ALA A 324 64.18 -53.25 53.96
N GLU A 325 65.16 -52.62 53.32
CA GLU A 325 65.07 -51.21 52.89
C GLU A 325 63.97 -51.00 51.84
N LYS A 326 63.82 -51.92 50.87
CA LYS A 326 62.71 -51.86 49.91
C LYS A 326 61.35 -52.02 50.56
N ALA A 327 61.22 -52.88 51.57
CA ALA A 327 59.96 -53.09 52.27
C ALA A 327 59.53 -51.86 53.11
N THR A 328 60.49 -51.18 53.74
CA THR A 328 60.22 -49.95 54.50
C THR A 328 59.83 -48.79 53.58
N PHE A 329 60.55 -48.63 52.46
CA PHE A 329 60.24 -47.62 51.46
C PHE A 329 58.84 -47.81 50.84
N LEU A 330 58.46 -49.06 50.53
CA LEU A 330 57.12 -49.34 49.98
C LEU A 330 56.00 -48.99 50.97
N ARG A 331 56.23 -49.26 52.26
CA ARG A 331 55.27 -48.97 53.32
C ARG A 331 55.06 -47.47 53.55
N GLU A 332 56.11 -46.66 53.38
CA GLU A 332 56.01 -45.20 53.43
C GLU A 332 55.25 -44.63 52.22
N GLN A 333 55.48 -45.16 51.01
CA GLN A 333 54.72 -44.74 49.82
C GLN A 333 53.22 -45.05 49.92
N GLU A 334 52.85 -46.23 50.43
CA GLU A 334 51.44 -46.59 50.61
C GLU A 334 50.75 -45.67 51.64
N ALA A 335 51.45 -45.28 52.70
CA ALA A 335 50.91 -44.34 53.69
C ALA A 335 50.74 -42.92 53.10
N GLU A 336 51.68 -42.46 52.28
CA GLU A 336 51.60 -41.14 51.63
C GLU A 336 50.49 -41.10 50.56
N GLU A 337 50.33 -42.17 49.77
CA GLU A 337 49.23 -42.27 48.79
C GLU A 337 47.86 -42.32 49.46
N ALA A 338 47.72 -43.06 50.57
CA ALA A 338 46.47 -43.10 51.33
C ALA A 338 46.11 -41.71 51.87
N ALA A 339 47.09 -40.96 52.39
CA ALA A 339 46.87 -39.59 52.86
C ALA A 339 46.44 -38.64 51.72
N ARG A 340 47.04 -38.76 50.53
CA ARG A 340 46.65 -37.96 49.36
C ARG A 340 45.24 -38.27 48.88
N ARG A 341 44.81 -39.55 48.91
CA ARG A 341 43.45 -39.93 48.53
C ARG A 341 42.40 -39.34 49.47
N ILE A 342 42.64 -39.38 50.77
CA ILE A 342 41.73 -38.80 51.77
C ILE A 342 41.61 -37.28 51.60
N ALA A 343 42.71 -36.58 51.28
CA ALA A 343 42.69 -35.14 51.06
C ALA A 343 41.87 -34.74 49.83
N VAL A 344 42.01 -35.47 48.72
CA VAL A 344 41.27 -35.22 47.47
C VAL A 344 39.77 -35.50 47.65
N GLU A 345 39.41 -36.55 48.39
CA GLU A 345 38.01 -36.89 48.67
C GLU A 345 37.32 -35.80 49.50
N GLN A 346 37.97 -35.28 50.55
CA GLN A 346 37.44 -34.17 51.35
C GLN A 346 37.29 -32.86 50.54
N GLU A 347 38.19 -32.61 49.58
CA GLU A 347 38.10 -31.44 48.72
C GLU A 347 36.94 -31.56 47.72
N LEU A 348 36.72 -32.76 47.16
CA LEU A 348 35.61 -33.05 46.26
C LEU A 348 34.24 -32.90 46.97
N GLU A 349 34.13 -33.36 48.21
CA GLU A 349 32.91 -33.21 49.02
C GLU A 349 32.59 -31.74 49.31
N ARG A 350 33.60 -30.93 49.67
CA ARG A 350 33.40 -29.48 49.89
C ARG A 350 32.99 -28.77 48.61
N ALA A 351 33.57 -29.13 47.47
CA ALA A 351 33.23 -28.55 46.17
C ALA A 351 31.80 -28.89 45.74
N THR A 352 31.35 -30.12 45.95
CA THR A 352 29.98 -30.55 45.61
C THR A 352 28.93 -29.92 46.52
N ALA A 353 29.23 -29.75 47.82
CA ALA A 353 28.36 -29.05 48.76
C ALA A 353 28.17 -27.56 48.38
N LEU A 354 29.26 -26.88 48.02
CA LEU A 354 29.21 -25.48 47.58
C LEU A 354 28.41 -25.29 46.28
N ARG A 355 28.53 -26.22 45.33
CA ARG A 355 27.77 -26.16 44.07
C ARG A 355 26.27 -26.33 44.31
N ARG A 356 25.86 -27.27 45.17
CA ARG A 356 24.45 -27.47 45.54
C ARG A 356 23.85 -26.25 46.25
N GLN A 357 24.62 -25.59 47.12
CA GLN A 357 24.16 -24.39 47.81
C GLN A 357 23.98 -23.20 46.86
N ARG A 358 24.86 -23.08 45.85
CA ARG A 358 24.76 -22.03 44.83
C ARG A 358 23.55 -22.23 43.91
N GLU A 359 23.35 -23.46 43.45
CA GLU A 359 22.25 -23.82 42.55
C GLU A 359 20.87 -23.62 43.21
N ALA A 360 20.73 -23.96 44.50
CA ALA A 360 19.49 -23.72 45.23
C ALA A 360 19.13 -22.22 45.34
N ARG A 361 20.13 -21.36 45.53
CA ARG A 361 19.92 -19.90 45.62
C ARG A 361 19.55 -19.30 44.26
N GLU A 362 20.19 -19.77 43.20
CA GLU A 362 19.89 -19.33 41.83
C GLU A 362 18.48 -19.78 41.41
N GLN A 363 18.06 -20.99 41.80
CA GLN A 363 16.73 -21.52 41.51
C GLN A 363 15.60 -20.72 42.20
N GLU A 364 15.81 -20.29 43.45
CA GLU A 364 14.83 -19.43 44.15
C GLU A 364 14.72 -18.03 43.52
N GLU A 365 15.82 -17.46 43.04
CA GLU A 365 15.81 -16.18 42.33
C GLU A 365 15.13 -16.29 40.96
N GLU A 366 15.34 -17.38 40.24
CA GLU A 366 14.68 -17.66 38.96
C GLU A 366 13.17 -17.81 39.13
N ASP A 367 12.71 -18.53 40.16
CA ASP A 367 11.29 -18.69 40.44
C ASP A 367 10.61 -17.38 40.86
N ARG A 368 11.32 -16.51 41.60
CA ARG A 368 10.82 -15.17 41.93
C ARG A 368 10.69 -14.30 40.67
N LYS A 369 11.71 -14.28 39.82
CA LYS A 369 11.68 -13.55 38.54
C LYS A 369 10.58 -14.07 37.61
N LYS A 370 10.36 -15.38 37.58
CA LYS A 370 9.31 -16.02 36.77
C LYS A 370 7.91 -15.58 37.21
N ARG A 371 7.63 -15.51 38.52
CA ARG A 371 6.35 -15.02 39.04
C ARG A 371 6.13 -13.54 38.74
N GLU A 372 7.17 -12.72 38.86
CA GLU A 372 7.08 -11.29 38.52
C GLU A 372 6.83 -11.05 37.03
N LEU A 373 7.47 -11.84 36.16
CA LEU A 373 7.27 -11.78 34.71
C LEU A 373 5.85 -12.20 34.32
N GLU A 374 5.31 -13.26 34.95
CA GLU A 374 3.94 -13.70 34.69
C GLU A 374 2.91 -12.64 35.12
N ARG A 375 3.12 -11.99 36.27
CA ARG A 375 2.26 -10.89 36.74
C ARG A 375 2.30 -9.70 35.77
N LYS A 376 3.48 -9.32 35.28
CA LYS A 376 3.62 -8.28 34.24
C LYS A 376 2.92 -8.67 32.94
N ARG A 377 3.02 -9.93 32.51
CA ARG A 377 2.37 -10.41 31.28
C ARG A 377 0.85 -10.50 31.39
N ARG A 378 0.29 -10.65 32.59
CA ARG A 378 -1.17 -10.55 32.82
C ARG A 378 -1.62 -9.09 32.78
N ALA A 379 -0.93 -8.19 33.50
CA ALA A 379 -1.25 -6.76 33.52
C ALA A 379 -1.16 -6.11 32.12
N ASP A 380 -0.15 -6.47 31.33
CA ASP A 380 0.02 -5.94 29.96
C ASP A 380 -1.07 -6.46 29.00
N ARG A 381 -1.55 -7.70 29.17
CA ARG A 381 -2.69 -8.23 28.41
C ARG A 381 -3.98 -7.52 28.78
N GLU A 382 -4.21 -7.27 30.06
CA GLU A 382 -5.38 -6.52 30.56
C GLU A 382 -5.39 -5.09 30.04
N ARG A 383 -4.25 -4.39 30.10
CA ARG A 383 -4.11 -3.04 29.55
C ARG A 383 -4.43 -2.97 28.05
N ARG A 384 -3.98 -3.94 27.26
CA ARG A 384 -4.32 -4.00 25.82
C ARG A 384 -5.80 -4.24 25.57
N MET A 385 -6.46 -5.05 26.40
CA MET A 385 -7.90 -5.28 26.30
C MET A 385 -8.69 -4.03 26.67
N GLU A 386 -8.26 -3.28 27.70
CA GLU A 386 -8.87 -2.00 28.06
C GLU A 386 -8.66 -0.92 26.98
N GLU A 387 -7.46 -0.84 26.40
CA GLU A 387 -7.17 0.09 25.29
C GLU A 387 -8.02 -0.25 24.06
N HIS A 388 -8.17 -1.54 23.74
CA HIS A 388 -9.06 -1.99 22.67
C HIS A 388 -10.51 -1.61 22.94
N ARG A 389 -11.00 -1.87 24.17
CA ARG A 389 -12.36 -1.53 24.58
C ARG A 389 -12.64 -0.03 24.50
N ARG A 390 -11.69 0.82 24.93
CA ARG A 390 -11.81 2.27 24.81
C ARG A 390 -11.84 2.74 23.36
N LEU A 391 -11.02 2.14 22.50
CA LEU A 391 -11.01 2.49 21.08
C LEU A 391 -12.32 2.07 20.38
N GLU A 392 -12.87 0.92 20.77
CA GLU A 392 -14.16 0.42 20.29
C GLU A 392 -15.32 1.30 20.77
N GLU A 393 -15.35 1.66 22.06
CA GLU A 393 -16.32 2.61 22.60
C GLU A 393 -16.23 3.97 21.90
N TRP A 394 -15.02 4.45 21.58
CA TRP A 394 -14.83 5.70 20.84
C TRP A 394 -15.35 5.61 19.38
N ARG A 395 -15.10 4.48 18.69
CA ARG A 395 -15.65 4.25 17.34
C ARG A 395 -17.18 4.18 17.36
N ASN A 396 -17.75 3.50 18.36
CA ASN A 396 -19.20 3.40 18.53
C ASN A 396 -19.81 4.77 18.84
N GLN A 397 -19.16 5.61 19.65
CA GLN A 397 -19.61 6.98 19.89
C GLN A 397 -19.55 7.85 18.64
N GLN A 398 -18.48 7.74 17.84
CA GLN A 398 -18.38 8.45 16.57
C GLN A 398 -19.45 7.98 15.57
N ALA A 399 -19.70 6.67 15.49
CA ALA A 399 -20.75 6.11 14.66
C ALA A 399 -22.14 6.58 15.08
N ALA A 400 -22.45 6.56 16.39
CA ALA A 400 -23.73 7.04 16.92
C ALA A 400 -23.94 8.54 16.68
N GLN A 401 -22.89 9.37 16.84
CA GLN A 401 -22.96 10.80 16.52
C GLN A 401 -23.20 11.05 15.02
N ALA A 402 -22.57 10.26 14.14
CA ALA A 402 -22.78 10.38 12.70
C ALA A 402 -24.19 9.93 12.29
N GLU A 403 -24.72 8.88 12.92
CA GLU A 403 -26.10 8.40 12.70
C GLU A 403 -27.13 9.44 13.16
N GLU A 404 -26.96 10.02 14.35
CA GLU A 404 -27.85 11.07 14.86
C GLU A 404 -27.81 12.32 13.96
N ALA A 405 -26.62 12.72 13.50
CA ALA A 405 -26.46 13.82 12.56
C ALA A 405 -27.12 13.54 11.19
N ALA A 406 -26.99 12.32 10.68
CA ALA A 406 -27.64 11.88 9.44
C ALA A 406 -29.17 11.89 9.58
N TRP A 407 -29.69 11.41 10.72
CA TRP A 407 -31.12 11.41 11.01
C TRP A 407 -31.69 12.83 11.08
N LEU A 408 -30.99 13.76 11.76
CA LEU A 408 -31.37 15.17 11.80
C LEU A 408 -31.34 15.84 10.42
N ALA A 409 -30.32 15.52 9.60
CA ALA A 409 -30.23 16.01 8.23
C ALA A 409 -31.37 15.47 7.34
N GLU A 410 -31.78 14.21 7.54
CA GLU A 410 -32.91 13.63 6.81
C GLU A 410 -34.25 14.26 7.24
N GLN A 411 -34.46 14.49 8.54
CA GLN A 411 -35.67 15.14 9.06
C GLN A 411 -35.81 16.59 8.58
N THR A 412 -34.71 17.34 8.57
CA THR A 412 -34.69 18.70 8.02
C THR A 412 -34.99 18.69 6.52
N ARG A 413 -34.36 17.79 5.76
CA ARG A 413 -34.67 17.61 4.33
C ARG A 413 -36.15 17.29 4.07
N LYS A 414 -36.74 16.36 4.84
CA LYS A 414 -38.17 16.00 4.73
C LYS A 414 -39.08 17.20 5.03
N LYS A 415 -38.79 18.00 6.05
CA LYS A 415 -39.56 19.21 6.38
C LYS A 415 -39.50 20.23 5.25
N GLU A 416 -38.30 20.50 4.73
CA GLU A 416 -38.09 21.42 3.61
C GLU A 416 -38.83 20.94 2.34
N GLU A 417 -38.81 19.64 2.04
CA GLU A 417 -39.55 19.06 0.92
C GLU A 417 -41.08 19.24 1.06
N VAL A 418 -41.62 19.05 2.27
CA VAL A 418 -43.06 19.23 2.56
C VAL A 418 -43.45 20.71 2.45
N GLU A 419 -42.67 21.62 3.03
CA GLU A 419 -42.89 23.06 2.91
C GLU A 419 -42.82 23.52 1.46
N ARG A 420 -41.85 23.02 0.70
CA ARG A 420 -41.70 23.27 -0.74
C ARG A 420 -42.93 22.82 -1.52
N LYS A 421 -43.39 21.57 -1.32
CA LYS A 421 -44.62 21.06 -1.97
C LYS A 421 -45.82 21.94 -1.64
N LYS A 422 -45.95 22.38 -0.38
CA LYS A 422 -47.00 23.30 0.05
C LYS A 422 -46.90 24.65 -0.66
N ARG A 423 -45.70 25.24 -0.81
CA ARG A 423 -45.49 26.49 -1.55
C ARG A 423 -45.83 26.36 -3.03
N ILE A 424 -45.41 25.27 -3.69
CA ILE A 424 -45.75 24.97 -5.09
C ILE A 424 -47.27 24.84 -5.27
N GLN A 425 -47.94 24.12 -4.36
CA GLN A 425 -49.40 23.98 -4.39
C GLN A 425 -50.12 25.31 -4.15
N GLN A 426 -49.65 26.13 -3.20
CA GLN A 426 -50.21 27.45 -2.95
C GLN A 426 -50.03 28.38 -4.14
N ALA A 427 -48.85 28.40 -4.77
CA ALA A 427 -48.60 29.17 -5.98
C ALA A 427 -49.49 28.68 -7.14
N GLY A 428 -49.59 27.36 -7.34
CA GLY A 428 -50.48 26.77 -8.34
C GLY A 428 -51.95 27.12 -8.11
N ALA A 429 -52.44 27.08 -6.87
CA ALA A 429 -53.82 27.45 -6.52
C ALA A 429 -54.11 28.94 -6.77
N LYS A 430 -53.18 29.83 -6.42
CA LYS A 430 -53.28 31.26 -6.73
C LYS A 430 -53.44 31.51 -8.24
N ILE A 431 -52.71 30.74 -9.05
CA ILE A 431 -52.75 30.87 -10.50
C ILE A 431 -54.03 30.28 -11.09
N LYS A 432 -54.49 29.12 -10.59
CA LYS A 432 -55.78 28.54 -11.01
C LYS A 432 -56.95 29.50 -10.78
N ASN A 433 -56.92 30.28 -9.70
CA ASN A 433 -57.93 31.29 -9.40
C ASN A 433 -57.81 32.55 -10.28
N ALA A 434 -56.63 32.84 -10.84
CA ALA A 434 -56.39 33.97 -11.74
C ALA A 434 -56.75 33.62 -13.21
N THR A 435 -57.78 32.78 -13.42
CA THR A 435 -58.07 31.91 -14.60
C THR A 435 -58.20 32.62 -15.96
N THR A 436 -57.94 33.91 -16.05
CA THR A 436 -58.06 34.70 -17.30
C THR A 436 -56.85 35.59 -17.57
N GLU A 437 -55.91 35.70 -16.63
CA GLU A 437 -54.75 36.57 -16.80
C GLU A 437 -53.58 35.79 -17.42
N LEU A 438 -53.09 36.26 -18.56
CA LEU A 438 -51.89 35.74 -19.19
C LEU A 438 -50.72 35.84 -18.21
N VAL A 439 -50.24 34.69 -17.72
CA VAL A 439 -49.07 34.67 -16.85
C VAL A 439 -47.82 34.80 -17.71
N THR A 440 -47.06 35.87 -17.44
CA THR A 440 -45.85 36.20 -18.18
C THR A 440 -44.69 36.50 -17.22
N GLY A 441 -43.46 36.44 -17.74
CA GLY A 441 -42.27 36.74 -16.97
C GLY A 441 -40.98 36.46 -17.73
N TRP A 442 -39.86 36.72 -17.08
CA TRP A 442 -38.54 36.40 -17.60
C TRP A 442 -38.01 35.10 -16.98
N VAL A 443 -37.37 34.27 -17.79
CA VAL A 443 -36.69 33.07 -17.33
C VAL A 443 -35.41 32.87 -18.11
N THR A 444 -34.35 32.46 -17.43
CA THR A 444 -33.12 32.06 -18.11
C THR A 444 -33.08 30.55 -18.17
N MET A 445 -32.98 30.00 -19.37
CA MET A 445 -33.06 28.58 -19.61
C MET A 445 -31.90 28.05 -20.45
N GLN A 446 -31.52 26.83 -20.15
CA GLN A 446 -30.56 26.03 -20.86
C GLN A 446 -31.31 24.79 -21.39
N ALA A 447 -31.48 24.71 -22.70
CA ALA A 447 -31.98 23.52 -23.36
C ALA A 447 -30.89 22.43 -23.33
N GLY A 448 -31.26 21.15 -23.25
CA GLY A 448 -30.29 20.07 -23.07
C GLY A 448 -29.21 20.03 -24.16
N ASP A 449 -29.60 20.36 -25.40
CA ASP A 449 -28.72 20.39 -26.57
C ASP A 449 -27.76 21.58 -26.60
N SER A 450 -27.91 22.54 -25.70
CA SER A 450 -27.20 23.80 -25.69
C SER A 450 -26.58 24.07 -24.32
N LEU A 451 -25.25 24.18 -24.27
CA LEU A 451 -24.54 24.64 -23.06
C LEU A 451 -24.71 26.14 -22.76
N VAL A 452 -25.41 26.86 -23.64
CA VAL A 452 -25.61 28.31 -23.52
C VAL A 452 -26.91 28.60 -22.78
N TRP A 453 -26.80 29.33 -21.68
CA TRP A 453 -27.93 29.94 -20.97
C TRP A 453 -28.52 31.09 -21.77
N ARG A 454 -29.83 31.03 -22.03
CA ARG A 454 -30.54 32.05 -22.81
C ARG A 454 -31.67 32.63 -21.97
N ARG A 455 -31.67 33.96 -21.83
CA ARG A 455 -32.77 34.69 -21.21
C ARG A 455 -33.92 34.82 -22.20
N ARG A 456 -35.11 34.34 -21.81
CA ARG A 456 -36.31 34.30 -22.63
C ARG A 456 -37.48 34.92 -21.88
N TYR A 457 -38.32 35.64 -22.59
CA TYR A 457 -39.59 36.10 -22.07
C TYR A 457 -40.62 35.00 -22.31
N PHE A 458 -41.26 34.48 -21.27
CA PHE A 458 -42.25 33.42 -21.42
C PHE A 458 -43.67 33.97 -21.32
N ARG A 459 -44.58 33.40 -22.09
CA ARG A 459 -46.03 33.60 -21.98
C ARG A 459 -46.72 32.25 -21.84
N PHE A 460 -47.54 32.13 -20.82
CA PHE A 460 -48.30 30.91 -20.54
C PHE A 460 -49.76 31.10 -20.99
N VAL A 461 -50.23 30.27 -21.92
CA VAL A 461 -51.61 30.28 -22.41
C VAL A 461 -52.18 28.87 -22.35
N GLY A 462 -53.11 28.63 -21.42
CA GLY A 462 -53.68 27.28 -21.24
C GLY A 462 -52.65 26.29 -20.72
N SER A 463 -52.29 25.28 -21.52
CA SER A 463 -51.20 24.31 -21.23
C SER A 463 -49.93 24.57 -22.05
N THR A 464 -49.93 25.62 -22.88
CA THR A 464 -48.84 25.89 -23.82
C THR A 464 -47.98 27.03 -23.30
N VAL A 465 -46.66 26.82 -23.32
CA VAL A 465 -45.65 27.85 -23.07
C VAL A 465 -45.09 28.36 -24.38
N PHE A 466 -45.11 29.69 -24.54
CA PHE A 466 -44.46 30.41 -25.61
C PHE A 466 -43.22 31.11 -25.08
N PHE A 467 -42.06 30.88 -25.70
CA PHE A 467 -40.84 31.61 -25.39
C PHE A 467 -40.55 32.64 -26.48
N HIS A 468 -40.35 33.88 -26.07
CA HIS A 468 -40.02 35.01 -26.91
C HIS A 468 -38.60 35.50 -26.62
N LYS A 469 -37.99 36.20 -27.59
CA LYS A 469 -36.71 36.88 -27.37
C LYS A 469 -36.88 38.08 -26.42
N ASP A 470 -38.01 38.75 -26.52
CA ASP A 470 -38.39 39.99 -25.86
C ASP A 470 -39.91 40.05 -25.66
N GLU A 471 -40.42 41.04 -24.91
CA GLU A 471 -41.84 41.13 -24.56
C GLU A 471 -42.74 41.35 -25.79
N SER A 472 -42.25 42.03 -26.83
CA SER A 472 -43.03 42.31 -28.05
C SER A 472 -42.69 41.36 -29.21
N GLY A 473 -41.78 40.42 -28.99
CA GLY A 473 -41.14 39.64 -30.04
C GLY A 473 -41.99 38.53 -30.64
N GLN A 474 -41.58 38.10 -31.83
CA GLN A 474 -42.02 36.84 -32.43
C GLN A 474 -41.67 35.67 -31.47
N PHE A 475 -42.60 34.72 -31.32
CA PHE A 475 -42.33 33.52 -30.51
C PHE A 475 -41.24 32.69 -31.19
N LEU A 476 -40.29 32.22 -30.40
CA LEU A 476 -39.16 31.40 -30.83
C LEU A 476 -39.45 29.92 -30.70
N ASP A 477 -40.14 29.55 -29.62
CA ASP A 477 -40.45 28.17 -29.29
C ASP A 477 -41.84 28.10 -28.67
N GLU A 478 -42.60 27.09 -29.05
CA GLU A 478 -43.96 26.79 -28.58
C GLU A 478 -43.97 25.34 -28.12
N ILE A 479 -44.28 25.13 -26.84
CA ILE A 479 -44.30 23.81 -26.24
C ILE A 479 -45.63 23.59 -25.55
N ASP A 480 -46.40 22.63 -26.06
CA ASP A 480 -47.54 22.08 -25.32
C ASP A 480 -47.02 21.17 -24.21
N LEU A 481 -47.31 21.55 -22.97
CA LEU A 481 -46.82 20.85 -21.78
C LEU A 481 -47.74 19.70 -21.36
N ARG A 482 -48.93 19.58 -21.98
CA ARG A 482 -49.96 18.65 -21.55
C ARG A 482 -49.49 17.21 -21.67
N GLY A 483 -49.29 16.56 -20.52
CA GLY A 483 -48.82 15.18 -20.43
C GLY A 483 -47.36 14.96 -20.84
N GLN A 484 -46.63 16.00 -21.26
CA GLN A 484 -45.24 15.93 -21.69
C GLN A 484 -44.24 16.05 -20.54
N ILE A 485 -44.63 16.55 -19.36
CA ILE A 485 -43.71 16.72 -18.24
C ILE A 485 -43.63 15.42 -17.43
N LYS A 486 -42.42 14.84 -17.33
CA LYS A 486 -42.13 13.69 -16.47
C LYS A 486 -42.02 14.12 -15.01
N GLY A 487 -41.34 15.23 -14.74
CA GLY A 487 -41.13 15.72 -13.38
C GLY A 487 -40.46 17.09 -13.34
N LEU A 488 -40.61 17.76 -12.19
CA LEU A 488 -39.93 19.01 -11.87
C LEU A 488 -38.89 18.70 -10.80
N ARG A 489 -37.61 18.85 -11.13
CA ARG A 489 -36.48 18.46 -10.29
C ARG A 489 -35.73 19.68 -9.79
N GLU A 490 -35.09 19.55 -8.65
CA GLU A 490 -34.18 20.57 -8.10
C GLU A 490 -32.74 20.06 -8.06
N TRP A 491 -31.81 20.93 -7.64
CA TRP A 491 -30.39 20.62 -7.64
C TRP A 491 -30.04 19.41 -6.76
N ASN A 492 -30.84 19.12 -5.73
CA ASN A 492 -30.70 17.97 -4.84
C ASN A 492 -31.32 16.67 -5.40
N GLU A 493 -31.98 16.72 -6.56
CA GLU A 493 -32.64 15.57 -7.20
C GLU A 493 -31.88 15.10 -8.46
N GLY A 494 -30.54 15.05 -8.38
CA GLY A 494 -29.68 14.60 -9.49
C GLY A 494 -29.18 15.69 -10.43
N TYR A 495 -29.46 16.96 -10.13
CA TYR A 495 -29.03 18.13 -10.92
C TYR A 495 -28.03 18.99 -10.13
N GLU A 496 -26.97 18.38 -9.59
CA GLU A 496 -26.01 19.04 -8.69
C GLU A 496 -25.38 20.30 -9.29
N ASP A 497 -25.22 20.35 -10.61
CA ASP A 497 -24.68 21.51 -11.34
C ASP A 497 -25.54 22.78 -11.15
N LEU A 498 -26.84 22.61 -10.86
CA LEU A 498 -27.74 23.72 -10.59
C LEU A 498 -27.58 24.30 -9.18
N LYS A 499 -26.85 23.65 -8.27
CA LYS A 499 -26.63 24.13 -6.90
C LYS A 499 -25.98 25.52 -6.86
N ALA A 500 -25.18 25.84 -7.88
CA ALA A 500 -24.48 27.13 -7.97
C ALA A 500 -25.39 28.29 -8.42
N ILE A 501 -26.58 27.99 -8.95
CA ILE A 501 -27.48 28.99 -9.54
C ILE A 501 -28.69 29.18 -8.60
N PRO A 502 -28.88 30.38 -8.02
CA PRO A 502 -30.05 30.65 -7.20
C PRO A 502 -31.34 30.44 -7.98
N PHE A 503 -32.37 29.90 -7.30
CA PHE A 503 -33.71 29.72 -7.86
C PHE A 503 -33.78 28.88 -9.14
N SER A 504 -32.78 28.02 -9.35
CA SER A 504 -32.80 27.08 -10.45
C SER A 504 -33.66 25.84 -10.17
N PHE A 505 -34.10 25.22 -11.24
CA PHE A 505 -34.79 23.93 -11.27
C PHE A 505 -34.64 23.30 -12.66
N ALA A 506 -34.90 22.00 -12.76
CA ALA A 506 -34.92 21.27 -14.01
C ALA A 506 -36.32 20.76 -14.35
N VAL A 507 -36.66 20.77 -15.64
CA VAL A 507 -37.90 20.25 -16.20
C VAL A 507 -37.57 19.00 -16.99
N GLU A 508 -37.97 17.84 -16.48
CA GLU A 508 -37.84 16.57 -17.17
C GLU A 508 -39.06 16.33 -18.05
N PHE A 509 -38.84 16.01 -19.32
CA PHE A 509 -39.90 15.66 -20.26
C PHE A 509 -40.07 14.14 -20.37
N LYS A 510 -41.25 13.70 -20.79
CA LYS A 510 -41.50 12.34 -21.24
C LYS A 510 -41.04 12.22 -22.69
N GLY A 511 -40.32 11.15 -23.02
CA GLY A 511 -39.78 10.91 -24.36
C GLY A 511 -38.26 11.11 -24.44
N GLU A 512 -37.74 11.28 -25.65
CA GLU A 512 -36.30 11.43 -25.92
C GLU A 512 -35.79 12.87 -25.75
N ARG A 513 -36.65 13.80 -25.28
CA ARG A 513 -36.23 15.18 -25.08
C ARG A 513 -35.39 15.30 -23.81
N GLU A 514 -34.22 15.91 -23.95
CA GLU A 514 -33.33 16.18 -22.84
C GLU A 514 -33.97 17.17 -21.84
N PRO A 515 -33.63 17.05 -20.55
CA PRO A 515 -34.17 17.92 -19.52
C PRO A 515 -33.73 19.37 -19.75
N TRP A 516 -34.60 20.30 -19.40
CA TRP A 516 -34.26 21.72 -19.41
C TRP A 516 -33.83 22.16 -18.03
N SER A 517 -32.79 22.98 -17.97
CA SER A 517 -32.43 23.68 -16.75
C SER A 517 -32.90 25.13 -16.85
N MET A 518 -33.57 25.64 -15.83
CA MET A 518 -34.14 26.98 -15.80
C MET A 518 -33.81 27.66 -14.47
N PHE A 519 -33.70 28.99 -14.46
CA PHE A 519 -33.69 29.79 -13.24
C PHE A 519 -34.46 31.10 -13.43
N SER A 520 -35.05 31.59 -12.35
CA SER A 520 -35.75 32.87 -12.29
C SER A 520 -34.95 33.90 -11.49
N ASP A 521 -35.32 35.17 -11.60
CA ASP A 521 -34.62 36.25 -10.87
C ASP A 521 -35.04 36.29 -9.39
N SER A 522 -36.21 35.73 -9.05
CA SER A 522 -36.72 35.62 -7.68
C SER A 522 -37.26 34.25 -7.32
N GLU A 523 -37.32 33.96 -6.01
CA GLU A 523 -37.92 32.74 -5.46
C GLU A 523 -39.43 32.66 -5.76
N GLU A 524 -40.12 33.80 -5.72
CA GLU A 524 -41.56 33.87 -6.00
C GLU A 524 -41.87 33.51 -7.45
N GLU A 525 -41.07 34.01 -8.41
CA GLU A 525 -41.19 33.64 -9.83
C GLU A 525 -40.89 32.16 -10.06
N LYS A 526 -39.89 31.59 -9.36
CA LYS A 526 -39.61 30.15 -9.41
C LYS A 526 -40.85 29.36 -9.02
N PHE A 527 -41.43 29.66 -7.85
CA PHE A 527 -42.61 28.93 -7.38
C PHE A 527 -43.85 29.17 -8.24
N LYS A 528 -43.99 30.38 -8.80
CA LYS A 528 -45.05 30.68 -9.78
C LYS A 528 -44.89 29.82 -11.03
N LEU A 529 -43.69 29.72 -11.58
CA LEU A 529 -43.39 28.92 -12.77
C LEU A 529 -43.51 27.41 -12.50
N LEU A 530 -43.03 26.92 -11.37
CA LEU A 530 -43.25 25.53 -10.94
C LEU A 530 -44.73 25.21 -10.77
N GLY A 531 -45.52 26.13 -10.19
CA GLY A 531 -46.97 25.99 -10.04
C GLY A 531 -47.71 25.94 -11.39
N LEU A 532 -47.27 26.74 -12.37
CA LEU A 532 -47.77 26.70 -13.75
C LEU A 532 -47.48 25.35 -14.40
N LEU A 533 -46.21 24.94 -14.38
CA LEU A 533 -45.75 23.69 -14.99
C LEU A 533 -46.44 22.47 -14.36
N HIS A 534 -46.59 22.46 -13.04
CA HIS A 534 -47.33 21.41 -12.33
C HIS A 534 -48.81 21.40 -12.71
N SER A 535 -49.43 22.57 -12.91
CA SER A 535 -50.84 22.66 -13.31
C SER A 535 -51.07 22.26 -14.77
N ALA A 536 -50.10 22.51 -15.66
CA ALA A 536 -50.16 22.09 -17.06
C ALA A 536 -49.97 20.58 -17.26
N ASN A 537 -49.27 19.91 -16.33
CA ASN A 537 -49.00 18.48 -16.44
C ASN A 537 -50.21 17.60 -16.09
N GLY A 538 -51.15 18.12 -15.28
CA GLY A 538 -52.40 17.45 -14.91
C GLY A 538 -53.47 17.66 -15.97
#